data_AF-A0A401VUU6-F1
#
_entry.id   AF-A0A401VUU6-F1
#
_cell.length_a   1.000
_cell.length_b   1.000
_cell.length_c   1.000
_cell.angle_alpha   90.00
_cell.angle_beta   90.00
_cell.angle_gamma   90.00
#
_symmetry.space_group_name_H-M   'P 1'
#
loop_
_entity.id
_entity.type
_entity.pdbx_description
1 polymer ?
#
loop_
_entity_poly.entity_id
_entity_poly.type
_entity_poly.pdbx_seq_one_letter_code
_entity_poly.pdbx_strand_id
1 'polypeptide(L)'
;MNSSKRSLTFEQALAEGRKVGARRADDPVLMALFCAETLQYVVGAVSPQLVWEGAQAQGLRTKDLVRLCATDVLAVSALMWAETGGA
;
A
#
# COMPACT_ATOMS: atom_id res chain seq x y z
N MET A 1 -14.49 -18.56 18.77
CA MET A 1 -13.14 -17.96 18.88
C MET A 1 -12.94 -17.06 17.67
N ASN A 2 -13.27 -15.78 17.77
CA ASN A 2 -13.01 -14.83 16.70
C ASN A 2 -11.52 -14.53 16.69
N SER A 3 -10.79 -15.15 15.77
CA SER A 3 -9.41 -14.76 15.44
C SER A 3 -9.45 -13.38 14.82
N SER A 4 -9.40 -12.32 15.64
CA SER A 4 -9.08 -10.97 15.18
C SER A 4 -7.70 -11.03 14.53
N LYS A 5 -7.65 -11.21 13.20
CA LYS A 5 -6.44 -10.99 12.42
C LYS A 5 -6.01 -9.57 12.76
N ARG A 6 -4.90 -9.40 13.49
CA ARG A 6 -4.33 -8.06 13.67
C ARG A 6 -4.01 -7.55 12.28
N SER A 7 -4.76 -6.54 11.82
CA SER A 7 -4.46 -5.86 10.57
C SER A 7 -3.04 -5.30 10.68
N LEU A 8 -2.17 -5.69 9.75
CA LEU A 8 -0.82 -5.16 9.64
C LEU A 8 -0.90 -3.64 9.44
N THR A 9 -0.11 -2.85 10.17
CA THR A 9 -0.03 -1.40 9.93
C THR A 9 1.01 -1.09 8.86
N PHE A 10 0.91 0.10 8.23
CA PHE A 10 1.89 0.55 7.25
C PHE A 10 3.32 0.57 7.83
N GLU A 11 3.49 1.10 9.04
CA GLU A 11 4.80 1.16 9.69
C GLU A 11 5.39 -0.23 9.98
N GLN A 12 4.55 -1.18 10.41
CA GLN A 12 4.96 -2.56 10.63
C GLN A 12 5.39 -3.22 9.31
N ALA A 13 4.58 -3.05 8.26
CA ALA A 13 4.87 -3.55 6.93
C ALA A 13 6.19 -2.97 6.40
N LEU A 14 6.39 -1.65 6.53
CA LEU A 14 7.61 -0.99 6.07
C LEU A 14 8.85 -1.43 6.86
N ALA A 15 8.74 -1.54 8.19
CA ALA A 15 9.83 -2.01 9.04
C ALA A 15 10.24 -3.45 8.69
N GLU A 16 9.26 -4.32 8.47
CA GLU A 16 9.50 -5.69 8.02
C GLU A 16 10.16 -5.71 6.63
N GLY A 17 9.66 -4.92 5.69
CA GLY A 17 10.20 -4.83 4.34
C GLY A 17 11.66 -4.39 4.32
N ARG A 18 12.01 -3.39 5.14
CA ARG A 18 13.40 -2.94 5.30
C ARG A 18 14.31 -4.01 5.90
N LYS A 19 13.76 -4.91 6.73
CA LYS A 19 14.50 -6.03 7.32
C LYS A 19 14.72 -7.18 6.34
N VAL A 20 13.69 -7.59 5.59
CA VAL A 20 13.75 -8.80 4.73
C VAL A 20 14.17 -8.49 3.28
N GLY A 21 13.97 -7.25 2.85
CA GLY A 21 14.20 -6.78 1.49
C GLY A 21 13.06 -7.15 0.52
N ALA A 22 12.89 -6.35 -0.54
CA ALA A 22 11.79 -6.50 -1.51
C ALA A 22 11.68 -7.90 -2.13
N ARG A 23 12.80 -8.60 -2.35
CA ARG A 23 12.79 -9.96 -2.93
C ARG A 23 12.08 -11.00 -2.05
N ARG A 24 12.03 -10.79 -0.73
CA ARG A 24 11.49 -11.74 0.26
C ARG A 24 10.24 -11.21 0.96
N ALA A 25 9.85 -9.98 0.67
CA ALA A 25 8.64 -9.38 1.20
C ALA A 25 7.40 -10.12 0.69
N ASP A 26 6.41 -10.30 1.57
CA ASP A 26 5.06 -10.65 1.13
C ASP A 26 4.39 -9.43 0.49
N ASP A 27 3.19 -9.60 -0.08
CA ASP A 27 2.59 -8.56 -0.91
C ASP A 27 2.26 -7.25 -0.14
N PRO A 28 1.64 -7.26 1.05
CA PRO A 28 1.43 -6.03 1.82
C PRO A 28 2.75 -5.33 2.21
N VAL A 29 3.78 -6.10 2.58
CA VAL A 29 5.11 -5.56 2.89
C VAL A 29 5.79 -4.98 1.66
N LEU A 30 5.68 -5.65 0.52
CA LEU A 30 6.22 -5.17 -0.75
C LEU A 30 5.53 -3.89 -1.20
N MET A 31 4.21 -3.82 -1.05
CA MET A 31 3.45 -2.60 -1.34
C MET A 31 3.89 -1.45 -0.44
N ALA A 32 4.14 -1.71 0.86
CA ALA A 32 4.61 -0.68 1.78
C ALA A 32 5.99 -0.13 1.36
N LEU A 33 6.93 -1.00 0.96
CA LEU A 33 8.22 -0.60 0.40
C LEU A 33 8.05 0.24 -0.87
N PHE A 34 7.21 -0.21 -1.80
CA PHE A 34 6.94 0.52 -3.04
C PHE A 34 6.35 1.91 -2.76
N CYS A 35 5.36 2.00 -1.87
CA CYS A 35 4.76 3.26 -1.45
C CYS A 35 5.79 4.20 -0.83
N ALA A 36 6.64 3.69 0.07
CA ALA A 36 7.61 4.51 0.79
C ALA A 36 8.78 5.00 -0.09
N GLU A 37 9.23 4.17 -1.04
CA GLU A 37 10.51 4.41 -1.73
C GLU A 37 10.36 4.76 -3.20
N THR A 38 9.26 4.39 -3.86
CA THR A 38 9.12 4.55 -5.33
C THR A 38 7.95 5.43 -5.72
N LEU A 39 6.83 5.34 -5.00
CA LEU A 39 5.55 5.94 -5.39
C LEU A 39 5.65 7.43 -5.74
N GLN A 40 6.28 8.25 -4.88
CA GLN A 40 6.39 9.70 -5.13
C GLN A 40 7.13 10.05 -6.43
N TYR A 41 8.08 9.22 -6.87
CA TYR A 41 8.78 9.44 -8.13
C TYR A 41 7.92 9.17 -9.37
N VAL A 42 6.85 8.37 -9.21
CA VAL A 42 5.98 7.94 -10.31
C VAL A 42 4.70 8.77 -10.37
N VAL A 43 4.08 9.05 -9.23
CA VAL A 43 2.76 9.69 -9.15
C VAL A 43 2.79 11.11 -8.57
N GLY A 44 3.94 11.58 -8.08
CA GLY A 44 4.08 12.90 -7.48
C GLY A 44 3.60 12.99 -6.04
N ALA A 45 2.97 14.11 -5.67
CA ALA A 45 2.63 14.43 -4.28
C ALA A 45 1.44 13.61 -3.76
N VAL A 46 1.72 12.47 -3.13
CA VAL A 46 0.75 11.64 -2.41
C VAL A 46 1.32 11.22 -1.06
N SER A 47 0.44 10.83 -0.14
CA SER A 47 0.81 10.19 1.13
C SER A 47 1.01 8.68 0.92
N PRO A 48 2.24 8.14 1.07
CA PRO A 48 2.50 6.71 0.93
C PRO A 48 1.64 5.82 1.80
N GLN A 49 1.43 6.23 3.06
CA GLN A 49 0.66 5.48 4.04
C GLN A 49 -0.81 5.41 3.62
N LEU A 50 -1.43 6.55 3.28
CA LEU A 50 -2.84 6.59 2.91
C LEU A 50 -3.12 5.84 1.60
N VAL A 51 -2.20 5.93 0.62
CA VAL A 51 -2.30 5.13 -0.62
C VAL A 51 -2.22 3.63 -0.32
N TRP A 52 -1.29 3.21 0.54
CA TRP A 52 -1.17 1.82 0.95
C TRP A 52 -2.44 1.33 1.69
N GLU A 53 -2.92 2.09 2.67
CA GLU A 53 -4.12 1.75 3.44
C GLU A 53 -5.36 1.65 2.54
N GLY A 54 -5.56 2.62 1.65
CA GLY A 54 -6.66 2.62 0.68
C GLY A 54 -6.56 1.46 -0.32
N ALA A 55 -5.36 1.17 -0.84
CA ALA A 55 -5.14 0.03 -1.73
C ALA A 55 -5.46 -1.30 -1.03
N GLN A 56 -4.99 -1.47 0.21
CA GLN A 56 -5.25 -2.65 1.01
C GLN A 56 -6.75 -2.79 1.35
N ALA A 57 -7.43 -1.69 1.66
CA ALA A 57 -8.88 -1.68 1.91
C ALA A 57 -9.68 -2.11 0.66
N GLN A 58 -9.20 -1.78 -0.53
CA GLN A 58 -9.78 -2.22 -1.81
C GLN A 58 -9.33 -3.61 -2.26
N GLY A 59 -8.49 -4.30 -1.49
CA GLY A 59 -7.99 -5.63 -1.81
C GLY A 59 -7.02 -5.67 -3.00
N LEU A 60 -6.39 -4.53 -3.32
CA LEU A 60 -5.37 -4.46 -4.36
C LEU A 60 -4.10 -5.17 -3.91
N ARG A 61 -3.39 -5.77 -4.86
CA ARG A 61 -2.01 -6.23 -4.66
C ARG A 61 -1.01 -5.20 -5.15
N THR A 62 0.26 -5.36 -4.78
CA THR A 62 1.33 -4.43 -5.19
C THR A 62 1.35 -4.22 -6.71
N LYS A 63 1.24 -5.30 -7.49
CA LYS A 63 1.26 -5.23 -8.95
C LYS A 63 0.08 -4.45 -9.53
N ASP A 64 -1.08 -4.48 -8.86
CA ASP A 64 -2.27 -3.79 -9.31
C ASP A 64 -2.09 -2.29 -9.07
N LEU A 65 -1.52 -1.90 -7.92
CA LEU A 65 -1.11 -0.52 -7.64
C LEU A 65 -0.04 -0.01 -8.62
N VAL A 66 0.98 -0.81 -8.93
CA VAL A 66 2.02 -0.45 -9.92
C VAL A 66 1.41 -0.24 -11.30
N ARG A 67 0.48 -1.11 -11.71
CA ARG A 67 -0.25 -0.95 -12.98
C ARG A 67 -1.05 0.34 -12.97
N LEU A 68 -1.76 0.63 -11.87
CA LEU A 68 -2.50 1.88 -11.69
C LEU A 68 -1.59 3.11 -11.84
N CYS A 69 -0.40 3.11 -11.23
CA CYS A 69 0.56 4.20 -11.39
C CYS A 69 0.95 4.44 -12.85
N ALA A 70 1.00 3.39 -13.68
CA ALA A 70 1.35 3.49 -15.09
C ALA A 70 0.17 3.88 -15.99
N THR A 71 -1.07 3.60 -15.59
CA THR A 71 -2.25 3.77 -16.46
C THR A 71 -3.19 4.88 -16.02
N ASP A 72 -3.28 5.16 -14.72
CA ASP A 72 -4.20 6.15 -14.15
C ASP A 72 -3.67 6.70 -12.81
N VAL A 73 -2.85 7.75 -12.91
CA VAL A 73 -2.23 8.43 -11.76
C VAL A 73 -3.28 9.10 -10.85
N LEU A 74 -4.41 9.54 -11.40
CA LEU A 74 -5.47 10.18 -10.62
C LEU A 74 -6.18 9.16 -9.73
N ALA A 75 -6.40 7.95 -10.23
CA ALA A 75 -6.97 6.86 -9.44
C ALA A 75 -6.05 6.45 -8.28
N VAL A 76 -4.72 6.58 -8.41
CA VAL A 76 -3.79 6.39 -7.27
C VAL A 76 -4.00 7.46 -6.20
N SER A 77 -4.18 8.72 -6.60
CA SER A 77 -4.46 9.81 -5.65
C SER A 77 -5.80 9.60 -4.94
N ALA A 78 -6.79 9.03 -5.62
CA ALA A 78 -8.10 8.71 -5.04
C ALA A 78 -8.02 7.67 -3.91
N LEU A 79 -7.02 6.78 -3.91
CA LEU A 79 -6.82 5.78 -2.85
C LEU A 79 -6.63 6.42 -1.47
N MET A 80 -6.04 7.63 -1.39
CA MET A 80 -5.86 8.34 -0.12
C MET A 80 -7.17 8.72 0.58
N TRP A 81 -8.27 8.72 -0.18
CA TRP A 81 -9.60 9.12 0.27
C TRP A 81 -10.57 7.94 0.29
N ALA A 82 -10.09 6.72 0.01
CA ALA A 82 -10.93 5.55 0.07
C ALA A 82 -11.41 5.37 1.52
N GLU A 83 -12.73 5.43 1.73
CA GLU A 83 -13.31 5.19 3.04
C GLU A 83 -12.90 3.78 3.49
N THR A 84 -12.12 3.70 4.56
CA THR A 84 -11.87 2.45 5.26
C THR A 84 -13.18 2.03 5.93
N GLY A 85 -14.05 1.36 5.17
CA GLY A 85 -15.45 1.11 5.55
C GLY A 85 -15.60 0.51 6.94
N GLY A 86 -16.13 1.31 7.86
CA GLY A 86 -16.96 0.89 8.97
C GLY A 86 -18.38 1.36 8.71
N ALA A 87 -19.20 0.47 8.14
CA ALA A 87 -20.66 0.58 8.10
C ALA A 87 -21.23 -0.71 8.68
#